data_AF-A0A3L6G783-F1
#
_entry.id   AF-A0A3L6G783-F1
#
_cell.length_a   1.000
_cell.length_b   1.000
_cell.length_c   1.000
_cell.angle_alpha   90.00
_cell.angle_beta   90.00
_cell.angle_gamma   90.00
#
_symmetry.space_group_name_H-M   'P 1'
#
loop_
_entity.id
_entity.type
_entity.pdbx_description
1 polymer ?
#
loop_
_entity_poly.entity_id
_entity_poly.type
_entity_poly.pdbx_seq_one_letter_code
_entity_poly.pdbx_strand_id
1 'polypeptide(L)'
;MLSELVQVASLIIWDEALMTHRFAFEALDRSFRDILASSSPMAKNLPFGGKNMRLLMPSLSQEERQELSQFSKWMLDVGEGKIDATSQEGEDEPTWIEIPQDLLLMPEGIHRSKNVLIPRISLTLKNTKWPFVLQRRQYPIKIYQVTMLFTPVAELHPQSTNVVIRVRVIRKWEFRGATNDGPLQHINLVLADEQGTPIHAEIAAALAVDKGSIIEIEKVYELKRFRVTPSRNYFKPVDNNFMIQFTLYTQAKVVKDPPQVFPRYIYKLTCFENIEDSIDNRTYLIGMSLEC
;
A
#
# COMPACT_ATOMS: atom_id res chain seq x y z
N MET A 1 -21.34 -4.69 4.70
CA MET A 1 -21.66 -5.72 3.67
C MET A 1 -20.54 -5.75 2.62
N LEU A 2 -20.31 -6.86 1.90
CA LEU A 2 -19.18 -6.97 0.96
C LEU A 2 -19.20 -5.88 -0.13
N SER A 3 -20.39 -5.49 -0.59
CA SER A 3 -20.58 -4.43 -1.58
C SER A 3 -20.11 -3.05 -1.09
N GLU A 4 -20.38 -2.70 0.17
CA GLU A 4 -19.91 -1.45 0.78
C GLU A 4 -18.37 -1.41 0.86
N LEU A 5 -17.74 -2.55 1.18
CA LEU A 5 -16.28 -2.67 1.19
C LEU A 5 -15.67 -2.47 -0.20
N VAL A 6 -16.29 -3.06 -1.23
CA VAL A 6 -15.87 -2.88 -2.63
C VAL A 6 -16.02 -1.42 -3.06
N GLN A 7 -17.04 -0.70 -2.59
CA GLN A 7 -17.27 0.72 -2.90
C GLN A 7 -16.23 1.66 -2.28
N VAL A 8 -15.69 1.33 -1.11
CA VAL A 8 -14.66 2.15 -0.43
C VAL A 8 -13.22 1.66 -0.67
N ALA A 9 -13.03 0.54 -1.37
CA ALA A 9 -11.71 -0.01 -1.62
C ALA A 9 -10.96 0.77 -2.71
N SER A 10 -9.76 1.27 -2.37
CA SER A 10 -8.88 1.97 -3.32
C SER A 10 -7.98 1.04 -4.14
N LEU A 11 -7.75 -0.20 -3.66
CA LEU A 11 -6.97 -1.22 -4.35
C LEU A 11 -7.48 -2.61 -3.95
N ILE A 12 -7.43 -3.56 -4.89
CA ILE A 12 -7.79 -4.95 -4.69
C ILE A 12 -6.65 -5.80 -5.23
N ILE A 13 -6.12 -6.69 -4.40
CA ILE A 13 -5.04 -7.62 -4.76
C ILE A 13 -5.62 -9.01 -4.86
N TRP A 14 -5.42 -9.65 -6.01
CA TRP A 14 -5.84 -11.03 -6.24
C TRP A 14 -4.60 -11.92 -6.39
N ASP A 15 -4.29 -12.63 -5.32
CA ASP A 15 -3.28 -13.69 -5.32
C ASP A 15 -3.78 -14.89 -6.14
N GLU A 16 -2.95 -15.48 -6.99
CA GLU A 16 -3.34 -16.49 -8.00
C GLU A 16 -4.17 -15.95 -9.19
N ALA A 17 -4.26 -14.63 -9.40
CA ALA A 17 -4.96 -14.06 -10.55
C ALA A 17 -4.53 -14.75 -11.86
N LEU A 18 -3.23 -14.84 -12.13
CA LEU A 18 -2.72 -15.42 -13.37
C LEU A 18 -3.06 -16.93 -13.52
N MET A 19 -3.32 -17.64 -12.41
CA MET A 19 -3.67 -19.06 -12.38
C MET A 19 -5.19 -19.31 -12.40
N THR A 20 -6.01 -18.25 -12.46
CA THR A 20 -7.47 -18.33 -12.37
C THR A 20 -8.12 -18.29 -13.76
N HIS A 21 -9.18 -19.07 -13.96
CA HIS A 21 -9.89 -19.16 -15.24
C HIS A 21 -10.58 -17.83 -15.65
N ARG A 22 -10.57 -17.49 -16.95
CA ARG A 22 -11.14 -16.23 -17.50
C ARG A 22 -12.56 -15.89 -17.04
N PHE A 23 -13.45 -16.88 -16.96
CA PHE A 23 -14.84 -16.66 -16.52
C PHE A 23 -14.97 -16.17 -15.08
N ALA A 24 -13.99 -16.45 -14.22
CA ALA A 24 -13.97 -15.89 -12.87
C ALA A 24 -13.63 -14.40 -12.92
N PHE A 25 -12.72 -13.97 -13.80
CA PHE A 25 -12.43 -12.56 -14.04
C PHE A 25 -13.63 -11.82 -14.61
N GLU A 26 -14.27 -12.36 -15.66
CA GLU A 26 -15.45 -11.75 -16.27
C GLU A 26 -16.61 -11.62 -15.26
N ALA A 27 -16.84 -12.66 -14.44
CA ALA A 27 -17.85 -12.63 -13.40
C ALA A 27 -17.53 -11.60 -12.32
N LEU A 28 -16.27 -11.53 -11.86
CA LEU A 28 -15.84 -10.54 -10.87
C LEU A 28 -15.96 -9.11 -11.40
N ASP A 29 -15.45 -8.87 -12.62
CA ASP A 29 -15.51 -7.58 -13.30
C ASP A 29 -16.96 -7.12 -13.47
N ARG A 30 -17.87 -8.00 -13.91
CA ARG A 30 -19.31 -7.69 -13.99
C ARG A 30 -19.91 -7.37 -12.61
N SER A 31 -19.61 -8.17 -11.59
CA SER A 31 -20.09 -7.91 -10.23
C SER A 31 -19.58 -6.58 -9.67
N PHE A 32 -18.34 -6.21 -9.92
CA PHE A 32 -17.79 -4.92 -9.49
C PHE A 32 -18.40 -3.76 -10.25
N ARG A 33 -18.60 -3.89 -11.57
CA ARG A 33 -19.31 -2.90 -12.36
C ARG A 33 -20.73 -2.68 -11.83
N ASP A 34 -21.45 -3.74 -11.48
CA ASP A 34 -22.80 -3.62 -10.90
C ASP A 34 -22.79 -2.94 -9.52
N ILE A 35 -21.85 -3.31 -8.64
CA ILE A 35 -21.73 -2.73 -7.29
C ILE A 35 -21.33 -1.24 -7.36
N LEU A 36 -20.35 -0.91 -8.20
CA LEU A 36 -19.79 0.44 -8.32
C LEU A 36 -20.66 1.37 -9.17
N ALA A 37 -21.47 0.83 -10.09
CA ALA A 37 -22.43 1.61 -10.88
C ALA A 37 -23.44 2.37 -10.01
N SER A 38 -23.74 1.85 -8.81
CA SER A 38 -24.62 2.53 -7.86
C SER A 38 -24.03 3.82 -7.28
N SER A 39 -22.69 3.91 -7.19
CA SER A 39 -21.97 5.08 -6.66
C SER A 39 -21.39 5.97 -7.75
N SER A 40 -21.09 5.42 -8.93
CA SER A 40 -20.56 6.15 -10.08
C SER A 40 -21.09 5.54 -11.39
N PRO A 41 -21.98 6.23 -12.12
CA PRO A 41 -22.51 5.76 -13.40
C PRO A 41 -21.44 5.47 -14.45
N MET A 42 -20.27 6.12 -14.35
CA MET A 42 -19.12 5.88 -15.23
C MET A 42 -18.45 4.53 -14.99
N ALA A 43 -18.57 3.97 -13.78
CA ALA A 43 -17.97 2.68 -13.42
C ALA A 43 -18.66 1.49 -14.12
N LYS A 44 -19.88 1.66 -14.63
CA LYS A 44 -20.65 0.60 -15.32
C LYS A 44 -19.94 0.06 -16.56
N ASN A 45 -19.17 0.90 -17.24
CA ASN A 45 -18.49 0.56 -18.49
C ASN A 45 -16.97 0.45 -18.35
N LEU A 46 -16.42 0.69 -17.15
CA LEU A 46 -14.97 0.63 -16.93
C LEU A 46 -14.58 -0.82 -16.59
N PRO A 47 -13.75 -1.49 -17.42
CA PRO A 47 -13.30 -2.84 -17.12
C PRO A 47 -12.36 -2.85 -15.91
N PHE A 48 -12.58 -3.79 -15.00
CA PHE A 48 -11.69 -4.07 -13.88
C PHE A 48 -10.41 -4.77 -14.38
N GLY A 49 -9.35 -3.99 -14.61
CA GLY A 49 -8.06 -4.47 -15.13
C GLY A 49 -6.89 -3.99 -14.27
N GLY A 50 -6.24 -4.93 -13.58
CA GLY A 50 -5.17 -4.64 -12.61
C GLY A 50 -3.77 -4.52 -13.23
N LYS A 51 -2.84 -3.93 -12.47
CA LYS A 51 -1.39 -3.97 -12.73
C LYS A 51 -0.79 -5.23 -12.10
N ASN A 52 0.05 -5.98 -12.84
CA ASN A 52 0.84 -7.06 -12.24
C ASN A 52 1.92 -6.45 -11.33
N MET A 53 1.74 -6.57 -10.01
CA MET A 53 2.65 -5.96 -9.04
C MET A 53 4.07 -6.56 -9.04
N ARG A 54 4.28 -7.79 -9.55
CA ARG A 54 5.62 -8.35 -9.68
C ARG A 54 6.47 -7.57 -10.70
N LEU A 55 5.85 -6.98 -11.72
CA LEU A 55 6.53 -6.09 -12.67
C LEU A 55 6.96 -4.75 -12.04
N LEU A 56 6.45 -4.40 -10.86
CA LEU A 56 6.77 -3.14 -10.18
C LEU A 56 7.94 -3.27 -9.20
N MET A 57 8.55 -4.46 -9.06
CA MET A 57 9.69 -4.65 -8.16
C MET A 57 10.89 -3.79 -8.61
N PRO A 58 11.44 -2.91 -7.74
CA PRO A 58 12.57 -2.04 -8.08
C PRO A 58 13.88 -2.79 -8.32
N SER A 59 13.98 -4.01 -7.77
CA SER A 59 15.17 -4.85 -7.84
C SER A 59 15.30 -5.63 -9.14
N LEU A 60 14.28 -5.63 -10.00
CA LEU A 60 14.34 -6.31 -11.29
C LEU A 60 15.13 -5.48 -12.29
N SER A 61 16.08 -6.12 -12.96
CA SER A 61 16.71 -5.58 -14.15
C SER A 61 15.67 -5.38 -15.27
N GLN A 62 16.04 -4.60 -16.29
CA GLN A 62 15.17 -4.39 -17.43
C GLN A 62 14.90 -5.69 -18.20
N GLU A 63 15.88 -6.60 -18.27
CA GLU A 63 15.75 -7.93 -18.87
C GLU A 63 14.81 -8.83 -18.06
N GLU A 64 15.01 -8.93 -16.74
CA GLU A 64 14.15 -9.74 -15.87
C GLU A 64 12.69 -9.25 -15.90
N ARG A 65 12.49 -7.93 -16.03
CA ARG A 65 11.16 -7.34 -16.19
C ARG A 65 10.51 -7.71 -17.52
N GLN A 66 11.29 -7.79 -18.60
CA GLN A 66 10.80 -8.22 -19.91
C GLN A 66 10.43 -9.71 -19.91
N GLU A 67 11.29 -10.56 -19.35
CA GLU A 67 11.03 -12.00 -19.20
C GLU A 67 9.77 -12.26 -18.37
N LEU A 68 9.65 -11.59 -17.21
CA LEU A 68 8.48 -11.72 -16.34
C LEU A 68 7.19 -11.24 -17.03
N SER A 69 7.28 -10.21 -17.86
CA SER A 69 6.15 -9.70 -18.65
C SER A 69 5.73 -10.69 -19.73
N GLN A 70 6.70 -11.28 -20.44
CA GLN A 70 6.46 -12.31 -21.46
C GLN A 70 5.84 -13.56 -20.84
N PHE A 71 6.38 -14.05 -19.72
CA PHE A 71 5.82 -15.17 -18.98
C PHE A 71 4.39 -14.87 -18.50
N SER A 72 4.17 -13.70 -17.91
CA SER A 72 2.84 -13.29 -17.43
C SER A 72 1.83 -13.24 -18.58
N LYS A 73 2.25 -12.78 -19.76
CA LYS A 73 1.41 -12.76 -20.95
C LYS A 73 1.10 -14.17 -21.45
N TRP A 74 2.11 -15.02 -21.58
CA TRP A 74 1.93 -16.41 -22.01
C TRP A 74 0.97 -17.16 -21.07
N MET A 75 1.11 -17.00 -19.75
CA MET A 75 0.22 -17.65 -18.79
C MET A 75 -1.23 -17.15 -18.90
N LEU A 76 -1.44 -15.86 -19.18
CA LEU A 76 -2.76 -15.33 -19.46
C LEU A 76 -3.34 -15.93 -20.74
N ASP A 77 -2.55 -16.03 -21.81
CA ASP A 77 -2.98 -16.63 -23.08
C ASP A 77 -3.36 -18.11 -22.88
N VAL A 78 -2.67 -18.84 -21.99
CA VAL A 78 -3.04 -20.21 -21.57
C VAL A 78 -4.41 -20.21 -20.87
N GLY A 79 -4.62 -19.33 -19.88
CA GLY A 79 -5.89 -19.23 -19.14
C GLY A 79 -7.07 -18.76 -19.98
N GLU A 80 -6.81 -17.95 -21.02
CA GLU A 80 -7.82 -17.47 -21.97
C GLU A 80 -8.14 -18.49 -23.07
N GLY A 81 -7.29 -19.53 -23.22
CA GLY A 81 -7.41 -20.54 -24.26
C GLY A 81 -7.00 -20.03 -25.64
N LYS A 82 -6.06 -19.08 -25.69
CA LYS A 82 -5.47 -18.53 -26.92
C LYS A 82 -4.25 -19.32 -27.40
N ILE A 83 -3.68 -20.16 -26.55
CA ILE A 83 -2.58 -21.06 -26.92
C ILE A 83 -3.16 -22.33 -27.54
N ASP A 84 -2.57 -22.72 -28.66
CA ASP A 84 -2.94 -23.96 -29.36
C ASP A 84 -2.67 -25.17 -28.47
N ALA A 85 -3.66 -26.06 -28.38
CA ALA A 85 -3.56 -27.32 -27.66
C ALA A 85 -3.44 -28.48 -28.66
N THR A 86 -2.80 -29.56 -28.23
CA THR A 86 -2.59 -30.78 -28.99
C THR A 86 -3.31 -31.95 -28.32
N SER A 87 -3.73 -32.94 -29.12
CA SER A 87 -4.30 -34.20 -28.62
C SER A 87 -3.19 -35.25 -28.51
N GLN A 88 -3.21 -36.04 -27.43
CA GLN A 88 -2.37 -37.24 -27.35
C GLN A 88 -3.10 -38.46 -27.92
N GLU A 89 -2.35 -39.54 -28.18
CA GLU A 89 -2.88 -40.79 -28.74
C GLU A 89 -3.95 -41.38 -27.80
N GLY A 90 -5.19 -41.49 -28.29
CA GLY A 90 -6.35 -41.94 -27.51
C GLY A 90 -7.21 -40.82 -26.90
N GLU A 91 -6.92 -39.54 -27.14
CA GLU A 91 -7.76 -38.41 -26.74
C GLU A 91 -8.61 -37.85 -27.89
N ASP A 92 -9.91 -37.67 -27.66
CA ASP A 92 -10.85 -37.12 -28.63
C ASP A 92 -10.77 -35.58 -28.78
N GLU A 93 -10.14 -34.89 -27.83
CA GLU A 93 -10.03 -33.43 -27.78
C GLU A 93 -8.60 -32.97 -27.46
N PRO A 94 -8.14 -31.83 -28.00
CA PRO A 94 -6.81 -31.31 -27.72
C PRO A 94 -6.75 -30.73 -26.30
N THR A 95 -6.08 -31.45 -25.39
CA THR A 95 -5.98 -31.05 -23.98
C THR A 95 -4.55 -30.67 -23.55
N TRP A 96 -3.55 -30.77 -24.42
CA TRP A 96 -2.15 -30.58 -24.04
C TRP A 96 -1.56 -29.29 -24.59
N ILE A 97 -1.00 -28.46 -23.72
CA ILE A 97 -0.32 -27.22 -24.11
C ILE A 97 1.19 -27.40 -23.97
N GLU A 98 1.92 -27.00 -25.02
CA GLU A 98 3.38 -27.00 -25.01
C GLU A 98 3.94 -25.81 -24.23
N ILE A 99 4.87 -26.08 -23.31
CA ILE A 99 5.57 -25.03 -22.57
C ILE A 99 6.75 -24.52 -23.41
N PRO A 100 6.87 -23.21 -23.66
CA PRO A 100 8.03 -22.62 -24.32
C PRO A 100 9.36 -23.00 -23.65
N GLN A 101 10.38 -23.26 -24.47
CA GLN A 101 11.66 -23.80 -24.01
C GLN A 101 12.40 -22.89 -23.04
N ASP A 102 12.27 -21.59 -23.21
CA ASP A 102 12.79 -20.51 -22.38
C ASP A 102 12.13 -20.44 -20.99
N LEU A 103 10.93 -21.02 -20.84
CA LEU A 103 10.21 -21.08 -19.56
C LEU A 103 10.46 -22.39 -18.79
N LEU A 104 11.17 -23.34 -19.40
CA LEU A 104 11.50 -24.61 -18.77
C LEU A 104 12.71 -24.44 -17.84
N LEU A 105 12.49 -24.67 -16.54
CA LEU A 105 13.58 -24.90 -15.60
C LEU A 105 14.23 -26.24 -15.95
N MET A 106 15.34 -26.22 -16.69
CA MET A 106 16.04 -27.46 -17.07
C MET A 106 16.65 -28.10 -15.82
N PRO A 107 16.20 -29.29 -15.40
CA PRO A 107 16.93 -30.04 -14.40
C PRO A 107 18.22 -30.56 -15.05
N GLU A 108 19.35 -30.49 -14.34
CA GLU A 108 20.55 -31.21 -14.77
C GLU A 108 20.25 -32.72 -14.74
N GLY A 109 19.99 -33.32 -15.91
CA GLY A 109 19.58 -34.73 -16.00
C GLY A 109 19.03 -35.20 -17.36
N ILE A 110 18.53 -36.44 -17.37
CA ILE A 110 18.22 -37.31 -18.54
C ILE A 110 17.02 -36.81 -19.39
N HIS A 111 16.40 -35.70 -19.03
CA HIS A 111 15.25 -35.11 -19.73
C HIS A 111 15.61 -33.87 -20.55
N ARG A 112 16.91 -33.55 -20.69
CA ARG A 112 17.40 -32.49 -21.58
C ARG A 112 16.81 -32.67 -22.99
N SER A 113 16.18 -31.62 -23.50
CA SER A 113 15.60 -31.54 -24.86
C SER A 113 14.30 -32.35 -25.10
N LYS A 114 13.52 -32.68 -24.06
CA LYS A 114 12.17 -33.26 -24.24
C LYS A 114 11.09 -32.17 -24.15
N ASN A 115 10.11 -32.21 -25.05
CA ASN A 115 8.93 -31.35 -24.99
C ASN A 115 8.15 -31.67 -23.70
N VAL A 116 7.88 -30.64 -22.91
CA VAL A 116 7.11 -30.76 -21.66
C VAL A 116 5.73 -30.18 -21.90
N LEU A 117 4.71 -31.01 -21.69
CA LEU A 117 3.31 -30.65 -21.91
C LEU A 117 2.61 -30.52 -20.57
N ILE A 118 1.71 -29.54 -20.44
CA ILE A 118 0.81 -29.42 -19.28
C ILE A 118 -0.58 -29.89 -19.71
N PRO A 119 -1.20 -30.83 -18.97
CA PRO A 119 -2.58 -31.22 -19.23
C PRO A 119 -3.52 -30.09 -18.83
N ARG A 120 -4.39 -29.68 -19.74
CA ARG A 120 -5.46 -28.71 -19.49
C ARG A 120 -6.57 -29.41 -18.69
N ILE A 121 -6.69 -29.08 -17.42
CA ILE A 121 -7.72 -29.66 -16.55
C ILE A 121 -9.10 -29.12 -16.96
N SER A 122 -9.90 -29.95 -17.65
CA SER A 122 -11.32 -29.72 -17.86
C SER A 122 -12.10 -30.01 -16.57
N LEU A 123 -12.49 -28.97 -15.84
CA LEU A 123 -13.27 -29.06 -14.59
C LEU A 123 -14.75 -29.42 -14.80
N THR A 124 -15.05 -30.21 -15.83
CA THR A 124 -16.42 -30.55 -16.24
C THR A 124 -16.78 -31.94 -15.69
N LEU A 125 -17.51 -32.01 -14.57
CA LEU A 125 -18.12 -33.26 -14.13
C LEU A 125 -19.35 -33.55 -15.02
N LYS A 126 -19.17 -34.38 -16.07
CA LYS A 126 -20.29 -34.96 -16.83
C LYS A 126 -20.99 -36.02 -15.95
N ASN A 127 -21.85 -35.57 -15.04
CA ASN A 127 -22.75 -36.47 -14.31
C ASN A 127 -24.01 -36.71 -15.17
N THR A 128 -24.22 -37.95 -15.61
CA THR A 128 -25.27 -38.36 -16.56
C THR A 128 -26.69 -38.36 -15.99
N LYS A 129 -26.87 -37.99 -14.71
CA LYS A 129 -28.16 -38.09 -14.01
C LYS A 129 -29.05 -36.83 -14.12
N TRP A 130 -28.53 -35.70 -14.59
CA TRP A 130 -29.26 -34.43 -14.68
C TRP A 130 -29.04 -33.74 -16.04
N PRO A 131 -30.05 -33.03 -16.60
CA PRO A 131 -29.94 -32.37 -17.90
C PRO A 131 -29.10 -31.07 -17.87
N PHE A 132 -28.36 -30.82 -16.79
CA PHE A 132 -27.52 -29.64 -16.59
C PHE A 132 -26.23 -30.02 -15.86
N VAL A 133 -25.14 -29.29 -16.16
CA VAL A 133 -23.81 -29.49 -15.55
C VAL A 133 -23.68 -28.62 -14.30
N LEU A 134 -23.32 -29.22 -13.17
CA LEU A 134 -23.09 -28.52 -11.92
C LEU A 134 -21.60 -28.15 -11.81
N GLN A 135 -21.28 -26.87 -12.02
CA GLN A 135 -19.93 -26.32 -11.79
C GLN A 135 -19.79 -25.84 -10.35
N ARG A 136 -18.87 -26.44 -9.57
CA ARG A 136 -18.53 -25.98 -8.22
C ARG A 136 -17.75 -24.65 -8.35
N ARG A 137 -18.29 -23.55 -7.82
CA ARG A 137 -17.73 -22.18 -7.94
C ARG A 137 -17.43 -21.56 -6.57
N GLN A 138 -16.43 -22.07 -5.87
CA GLN A 138 -15.81 -21.35 -4.75
C GLN A 138 -14.30 -21.40 -4.92
N TYR A 139 -13.73 -20.28 -5.36
CA TYR A 139 -12.30 -19.99 -5.23
C TYR A 139 -12.16 -18.89 -4.17
N PRO A 140 -11.13 -18.94 -3.31
CA PRO A 140 -10.98 -17.98 -2.22
C PRO A 140 -10.56 -16.61 -2.76
N ILE A 141 -11.52 -15.78 -3.16
CA ILE A 141 -11.29 -14.35 -3.29
C ILE A 141 -11.09 -13.81 -1.87
N LYS A 142 -9.84 -13.47 -1.53
CA LYS A 142 -9.56 -12.65 -0.36
C LYS A 142 -9.73 -11.19 -0.76
N ILE A 143 -10.88 -10.61 -0.45
CA ILE A 143 -11.05 -9.16 -0.52
C ILE A 143 -10.22 -8.58 0.61
N TYR A 144 -9.05 -8.08 0.25
CA TYR A 144 -8.29 -7.19 1.09
C TYR A 144 -8.89 -5.80 0.90
N GLN A 145 -9.42 -5.21 1.97
CA GLN A 145 -9.39 -3.77 2.06
C GLN A 145 -7.91 -3.42 2.00
N VAL A 146 -7.45 -2.81 0.91
CA VAL A 146 -6.15 -2.18 0.92
C VAL A 146 -6.28 -0.98 1.84
N THR A 147 -6.13 -1.25 3.12
CA THR A 147 -5.50 -0.31 4.00
C THR A 147 -4.17 -0.06 3.31
N MET A 148 -3.96 1.16 2.81
CA MET A 148 -2.60 1.66 2.69
C MET A 148 -1.88 1.19 3.96
N LEU A 149 -0.77 0.47 3.79
CA LEU A 149 -0.06 -0.17 4.91
C LEU A 149 0.23 0.87 6.02
N PHE A 150 0.25 2.15 5.61
CA PHE A 150 0.26 3.36 6.42
C PHE A 150 -0.78 4.35 5.92
N THR A 151 -1.60 4.91 6.82
CA THR A 151 -2.48 6.05 6.56
C THR A 151 -1.62 7.30 6.29
N PRO A 152 -1.86 8.05 5.20
CA PRO A 152 -1.21 9.33 4.98
C PRO A 152 -1.49 10.32 6.12
N VAL A 153 -0.52 11.17 6.45
CA VAL A 153 -0.68 12.15 7.53
C VAL A 153 -1.81 13.14 7.21
N ALA A 154 -2.01 13.46 5.93
CA ALA A 154 -3.08 14.35 5.46
C ALA A 154 -4.50 13.80 5.72
N GLU A 155 -4.65 12.48 5.89
CA GLU A 155 -5.95 11.81 6.13
C GLU A 155 -6.26 11.62 7.62
N LEU A 156 -5.37 12.06 8.52
CA LEU A 156 -5.59 11.94 9.95
C LEU A 156 -6.71 12.86 10.43
N HIS A 157 -7.58 12.31 11.27
CA HIS A 157 -8.70 13.01 11.90
C HIS A 157 -8.81 12.61 13.38
N PRO A 158 -9.38 13.43 14.28
CA PRO A 158 -9.60 13.06 15.69
C PRO A 158 -10.33 11.72 15.94
N GLN A 159 -11.10 11.23 14.98
CA GLN A 159 -11.79 9.93 15.05
C GLN A 159 -10.96 8.76 14.48
N SER A 160 -9.80 9.04 13.90
CA SER A 160 -8.88 8.03 13.39
C SER A 160 -8.38 7.17 14.56
N THR A 161 -8.97 5.99 14.69
CA THR A 161 -8.58 4.99 15.68
C THR A 161 -7.90 3.82 14.98
N ASN A 162 -6.94 3.18 15.65
CA ASN A 162 -6.20 2.01 15.13
C ASN A 162 -5.48 2.23 13.78
N VAL A 163 -5.27 3.48 13.37
CA VAL A 163 -4.47 3.81 12.20
C VAL A 163 -2.98 3.56 12.47
N VAL A 164 -2.26 3.25 11.40
CA VAL A 164 -0.81 3.09 11.39
C VAL A 164 -0.26 4.17 10.47
N ILE A 165 0.72 4.94 10.91
CA ILE A 165 1.42 5.89 10.03
C ILE A 165 2.90 5.54 9.99
N ARG A 166 3.57 5.93 8.91
CA ARG A 166 5.02 5.82 8.78
C ARG A 166 5.60 7.19 8.54
N VAL A 167 6.49 7.61 9.43
CA VAL A 167 6.97 8.99 9.48
C VAL A 167 8.45 9.05 9.84
N ARG A 168 9.15 10.01 9.25
CA ARG A 168 10.50 10.40 9.66
C ARG A 168 10.43 11.46 10.77
N VAL A 169 11.31 11.34 11.75
CA VAL A 169 11.49 12.37 12.79
C VAL A 169 12.40 13.47 12.23
N ILE A 170 11.83 14.62 11.93
CA ILE A 170 12.56 15.77 11.36
C ILE A 170 13.18 16.62 12.47
N ARG A 171 12.42 16.86 13.56
CA ARG A 171 12.90 17.61 14.72
C ARG A 171 12.40 16.98 16.01
N LYS A 172 13.17 17.12 17.08
CA LYS A 172 12.82 16.74 18.45
C LYS A 172 13.41 17.76 19.42
N TRP A 173 12.60 18.28 20.34
CA TRP A 173 13.06 19.20 21.39
C TRP A 173 12.27 19.04 22.67
N GLU A 174 12.89 19.38 23.79
CA GLU A 174 12.23 19.43 25.10
C GLU A 174 11.58 20.79 25.32
N PHE A 175 10.40 20.80 25.92
CA PHE A 175 9.77 22.01 26.41
C PHE A 175 9.73 22.00 27.93
N ARG A 176 10.31 23.05 28.53
CA ARG A 176 10.52 23.19 29.98
C ARG A 176 9.84 24.45 30.55
N GLY A 177 8.79 24.93 29.87
CA GLY A 177 8.09 26.16 30.24
C GLY A 177 8.73 27.41 29.63
N ALA A 178 8.18 28.58 29.96
CA ALA A 178 8.53 29.85 29.31
C ALA A 178 9.99 30.29 29.54
N THR A 179 10.61 29.88 30.64
CA THR A 179 11.99 30.22 31.00
C THR A 179 13.00 29.17 30.56
N ASN A 180 12.57 28.06 29.94
CA ASN A 180 13.39 26.90 29.55
C ASN A 180 14.17 26.17 30.66
N ASP A 181 14.28 26.74 31.86
CA ASP A 181 14.96 26.15 33.03
C ASP A 181 14.02 25.34 33.94
N GLY A 182 12.73 25.25 33.59
CA GLY A 182 11.74 24.53 34.37
C GLY A 182 11.85 23.00 34.25
N PRO A 183 10.99 22.27 35.00
CA PRO A 183 10.85 20.83 34.83
C PRO A 183 10.35 20.52 33.42
N LEU A 184 10.76 19.36 32.89
CA LEU A 184 10.28 18.86 31.60
C LEU A 184 8.75 18.79 31.64
N GLN A 185 8.11 19.44 30.67
CA GLN A 185 6.65 19.43 30.51
C GLN A 185 6.24 18.43 29.43
N HIS A 186 6.90 18.49 28.27
CA HIS A 186 6.71 17.56 27.16
C HIS A 186 7.87 17.63 26.18
N ILE A 187 8.04 16.56 25.40
CA ILE A 187 8.93 16.52 24.24
C ILE A 187 8.07 16.77 23.00
N ASN A 188 8.48 17.72 22.17
CA ASN A 188 7.85 18.02 20.90
C ASN A 188 8.62 17.38 19.74
N LEU A 189 7.88 16.98 18.72
CA LEU A 189 8.39 16.36 17.51
C LEU A 189 7.78 17.03 16.28
N VAL A 190 8.58 17.19 15.23
CA VAL A 190 8.06 17.38 13.87
C VAL A 190 8.28 16.09 13.10
N LEU A 191 7.18 15.53 12.61
CA LEU A 191 7.15 14.28 11.85
C LEU A 191 6.75 14.58 10.41
N ALA A 192 7.24 13.83 9.44
CA ALA A 192 6.81 13.92 8.05
C ALA A 192 6.65 12.52 7.43
N ASP A 193 5.59 12.33 6.64
CA ASP A 193 5.37 11.09 5.90
C ASP A 193 6.12 11.05 4.56
N GLU A 194 5.89 9.98 3.79
CA GLU A 194 6.50 9.75 2.47
C GLU A 194 6.09 10.81 1.44
N GLN A 195 4.95 11.49 1.63
CA GLN A 195 4.46 12.57 0.76
C GLN A 195 5.04 13.93 1.17
N GLY A 196 5.79 13.96 2.28
CA GLY A 196 6.32 15.16 2.89
C GLY A 196 5.29 16.00 3.63
N THR A 197 4.13 15.42 3.97
CA THR A 197 3.13 16.09 4.79
C THR A 197 3.63 16.15 6.24
N PRO A 198 3.84 17.35 6.81
CA PRO A 198 4.32 17.47 8.17
C PRO A 198 3.20 17.41 9.21
N ILE A 199 3.51 16.89 10.39
CA ILE A 199 2.62 16.94 11.55
C ILE A 199 3.41 17.14 12.84
N HIS A 200 2.85 17.96 13.73
CA HIS A 200 3.37 18.15 15.08
C HIS A 200 2.96 16.96 15.94
N ALA A 201 3.89 16.44 16.74
CA ALA A 201 3.59 15.44 17.76
C ALA A 201 4.17 15.79 19.12
N GLU A 202 3.55 15.28 20.18
CA GLU A 202 3.91 15.58 21.57
C GLU A 202 3.97 14.31 22.42
N ILE A 203 4.99 14.23 23.27
CA ILE A 203 5.15 13.22 24.31
C ILE A 203 5.15 13.92 25.67
N ALA A 204 4.14 13.67 26.49
CA ALA A 204 4.06 14.22 27.84
C ALA A 204 5.28 13.80 28.69
N ALA A 205 5.72 14.64 29.64
CA ALA A 205 6.87 14.36 30.50
C ALA A 205 6.81 12.99 31.19
N ALA A 206 5.62 12.57 31.64
CA ALA A 206 5.40 11.27 32.27
C ALA A 206 5.76 10.08 31.35
N LEU A 207 5.75 10.26 30.02
CA LEU A 207 6.09 9.25 29.02
C LEU A 207 7.48 9.46 28.41
N ALA A 208 8.21 10.51 28.82
CA ALA A 208 9.47 10.90 28.19
C ALA A 208 10.55 9.81 28.32
N VAL A 209 10.63 9.14 29.47
CA VAL A 209 11.63 8.07 29.71
C VAL A 209 11.36 6.87 28.81
N ASP A 210 10.11 6.42 28.71
CA ASP A 210 9.78 5.18 27.98
C ASP A 210 9.59 5.41 26.47
N LYS A 211 9.02 6.55 26.08
CA LYS A 211 8.66 6.87 24.70
C LYS A 211 9.57 7.91 24.09
N GLY A 212 10.03 8.89 24.86
CA GLY A 212 10.95 9.92 24.37
C GLY A 212 12.32 9.35 24.05
N SER A 213 12.85 8.45 24.89
CA SER A 213 14.20 7.86 24.72
C SER A 213 14.34 7.00 23.47
N ILE A 214 13.25 6.35 23.02
CA ILE A 214 13.27 5.46 21.84
C ILE A 214 13.13 6.22 20.51
N ILE A 215 12.72 7.49 20.55
CA ILE A 215 12.51 8.32 19.35
C ILE A 215 13.76 9.14 19.09
N GLU A 216 14.42 8.85 17.98
CA GLU A 216 15.63 9.54 17.51
C GLU A 216 15.36 10.33 16.22
N ILE A 217 16.08 11.44 16.06
CA ILE A 217 16.01 12.30 14.86
C ILE A 217 16.55 11.54 13.64
N GLU A 218 16.09 11.90 12.44
CA GLU A 218 16.41 11.31 11.13
C GLU A 218 15.92 9.86 10.93
N LYS A 219 15.62 9.12 12.00
CA LYS A 219 15.04 7.78 11.91
C LYS A 219 13.57 7.80 11.48
N VAL A 220 13.16 6.71 10.84
CA VAL A 220 11.78 6.48 10.39
C VAL A 220 11.11 5.48 11.31
N TYR A 221 9.87 5.78 11.71
CA TYR A 221 9.08 4.95 12.61
C TYR A 221 7.73 4.62 12.01
N GLU A 222 7.27 3.39 12.27
CA GLU A 222 5.87 3.02 12.19
C GLU A 222 5.21 3.32 13.54
N LEU A 223 4.29 4.28 13.55
CA LEU A 223 3.56 4.69 14.75
C LEU A 223 2.16 4.10 14.76
N LYS A 224 1.74 3.59 15.93
CA LYS A 224 0.40 3.03 16.17
C LYS A 224 -0.13 3.46 17.54
N ARG A 225 -1.45 3.40 17.72
CA ARG A 225 -2.12 3.63 19.02
C ARG A 225 -1.78 4.99 19.64
N PHE A 226 -1.67 6.01 18.80
CA PHE A 226 -1.56 7.40 19.20
C PHE A 226 -2.93 8.08 19.12
N ARG A 227 -3.05 9.28 19.70
CA ARG A 227 -4.25 10.09 19.62
C ARG A 227 -4.04 11.24 18.65
N VAL A 228 -5.04 11.53 17.81
CA VAL A 228 -5.07 12.74 16.97
C VAL A 228 -5.92 13.79 17.68
N THR A 229 -5.40 15.01 17.78
CA THR A 229 -6.10 16.16 18.37
C THR A 229 -6.00 17.37 17.47
N PRO A 230 -6.90 18.37 17.60
CA PRO A 230 -6.70 19.67 16.99
C PRO A 230 -5.33 20.24 17.36
N SER A 231 -4.66 20.87 16.38
CA SER A 231 -3.40 21.57 16.57
C SER A 231 -3.60 22.80 17.47
N ARG A 232 -2.55 23.20 18.18
CA ARG A 232 -2.57 24.38 19.07
C ARG A 232 -2.80 25.65 18.25
N ASN A 233 -3.56 26.62 18.75
CA ASN A 233 -3.83 27.85 18.00
C ASN A 233 -2.63 28.79 17.84
N TYR A 234 -1.58 28.59 18.64
CA TYR A 234 -0.38 29.43 18.69
C TYR A 234 0.88 28.56 18.73
N PHE A 235 2.00 29.12 18.28
CA PHE A 235 3.32 28.51 18.28
C PHE A 235 3.33 27.14 17.58
N LYS A 236 2.61 27.02 16.46
CA LYS A 236 2.56 25.81 15.65
C LYS A 236 3.91 25.58 14.96
N PRO A 237 4.58 24.43 15.16
CA PRO A 237 5.82 24.15 14.44
C PRO A 237 5.62 23.94 12.94
N VAL A 238 4.43 23.51 12.54
CA VAL A 238 4.07 23.17 11.16
C VAL A 238 2.63 23.56 10.87
N ASP A 239 2.34 23.82 9.60
CA ASP A 239 1.01 24.16 9.12
C ASP A 239 0.16 22.90 8.93
N ASN A 240 -0.38 22.41 10.06
CA ASN A 240 -1.31 21.30 10.09
C ASN A 240 -2.42 21.60 11.11
N ASN A 241 -3.67 21.31 10.73
CA ASN A 241 -4.84 21.52 11.58
C ASN A 241 -4.92 20.51 12.73
N PHE A 242 -4.19 19.41 12.64
CA PHE A 242 -4.13 18.35 13.64
C PHE A 242 -2.70 18.13 14.14
N MET A 243 -2.61 17.55 15.32
CA MET A 243 -1.36 17.10 15.93
C MET A 243 -1.54 15.71 16.54
N ILE A 244 -0.43 15.03 16.78
CA ILE A 244 -0.40 13.70 17.41
C ILE A 244 -0.02 13.83 18.88
N GLN A 245 -0.79 13.21 19.76
CA GLN A 245 -0.43 13.05 21.17
C GLN A 245 -0.08 11.60 21.46
N PHE A 246 1.11 11.38 22.02
CA PHE A 246 1.52 10.08 22.50
C PHE A 246 0.74 9.73 23.77
N THR A 247 0.31 8.47 23.83
CA THR A 247 -0.34 7.87 24.98
C THR A 247 0.54 6.75 25.53
N LEU A 248 0.19 6.23 26.71
CA LEU A 248 0.86 5.06 27.27
C LEU A 248 0.81 3.83 26.33
N TYR A 249 -0.22 3.74 25.49
CA TYR A 249 -0.40 2.66 24.52
C TYR A 249 0.32 2.88 23.19
N THR A 250 0.86 4.08 22.96
CA THR A 250 1.52 4.40 21.70
C THR A 250 2.72 3.49 21.46
N GLN A 251 2.76 2.93 20.25
CA GLN A 251 3.81 2.04 19.79
C GLN A 251 4.59 2.74 18.70
N ALA A 252 5.92 2.71 18.81
CA ALA A 252 6.83 3.22 17.81
C ALA A 252 7.84 2.14 17.47
N LYS A 253 7.79 1.65 16.23
CA LYS A 253 8.72 0.64 15.71
C LYS A 253 9.64 1.30 14.70
N VAL A 254 10.95 1.25 14.95
CA VAL A 254 11.94 1.77 14.00
C VAL A 254 11.94 0.93 12.71
N VAL A 255 11.98 1.62 11.57
CA VAL A 255 12.12 1.01 10.25
C VAL A 255 13.62 0.93 9.93
N LYS A 256 14.13 -0.28 9.66
CA LYS A 256 15.56 -0.51 9.42
C LYS A 256 16.02 0.07 8.08
N ASP A 257 15.25 -0.18 7.03
CA ASP A 257 15.56 0.24 5.66
C ASP A 257 14.40 1.06 5.07
N PRO A 258 14.24 2.33 5.49
CA PRO A 258 13.15 3.16 4.98
C PRO A 258 13.38 3.55 3.51
N PRO A 259 12.33 3.63 2.69
CA PRO A 259 12.46 4.10 1.31
C PRO A 259 13.09 5.50 1.24
N GLN A 260 13.86 5.79 0.18
CA GLN A 260 14.59 7.06 0.07
C GLN A 260 13.70 8.30 -0.17
N VAL A 261 12.39 8.11 -0.30
CA VAL A 261 11.41 9.15 -0.64
C VAL A 261 11.11 10.14 0.48
N PHE A 262 11.42 9.82 1.74
CA PHE A 262 11.13 10.71 2.85
C PHE A 262 11.93 12.02 2.72
N PRO A 263 11.30 13.20 2.94
CA PRO A 263 12.03 14.44 2.97
C PRO A 263 13.03 14.44 4.12
N ARG A 264 14.20 15.04 3.90
CA ARG A 264 15.19 15.23 4.96
C ARG A 264 14.88 16.46 5.80
N TYR A 265 14.29 17.47 5.18
CA TYR A 265 13.95 18.73 5.81
C TYR A 265 12.55 19.17 5.40
N ILE A 266 11.83 19.80 6.33
CA ILE A 266 10.56 20.48 6.06
C ILE A 266 10.78 21.96 6.30
N TYR A 267 10.62 22.75 5.25
CA TYR A 267 10.67 24.20 5.30
C TYR A 267 9.40 24.78 4.68
N LYS A 268 8.86 25.82 5.29
CA LYS A 268 7.91 26.72 4.65
C LYS A 268 8.69 27.99 4.34
N LEU A 269 9.08 28.14 3.07
CA LEU A 269 9.79 29.33 2.62
C LEU A 269 8.78 30.48 2.53
N THR A 270 9.09 31.59 3.18
CA THR A 270 8.34 32.84 3.05
C THR A 270 9.13 33.76 2.15
N CYS A 271 8.48 34.41 1.18
CA CYS A 271 9.12 35.44 0.36
C CYS A 271 9.66 36.54 1.27
N PHE A 272 10.84 37.07 0.96
CA PHE A 272 11.47 38.13 1.75
C PHE A 272 10.53 39.35 1.95
N GLU A 273 9.76 39.68 0.92
CA GLU A 273 8.78 40.78 0.92
C GLU A 273 7.64 40.57 1.94
N ASN A 274 7.35 39.32 2.32
CA ASN A 274 6.25 38.96 3.23
C ASN A 274 6.77 38.64 4.65
N ILE A 275 8.03 38.97 4.96
CA ILE A 275 8.60 38.79 6.30
C ILE A 275 7.96 39.75 7.29
N GLU A 276 7.64 40.99 6.88
CA GLU A 276 7.01 41.99 7.74
C GLU A 276 5.62 41.53 8.24
N ASP A 277 4.86 40.81 7.42
CA ASP A 277 3.58 40.19 7.79
C ASP A 277 3.71 39.10 8.86
N SER A 278 4.93 38.64 9.13
CA SER A 278 5.24 37.63 10.14
C SER A 278 5.70 38.24 11.47
N ILE A 279 5.91 39.56 11.54
CA ILE A 279 6.24 40.27 12.79
C ILE A 279 5.04 40.15 13.74
N ASP A 280 5.32 39.76 15.00
CA ASP A 280 4.33 39.45 16.04
C ASP A 280 3.33 38.31 15.71
N ASN A 281 3.52 37.59 14.60
CA ASN A 281 2.70 36.43 14.27
C ASN A 281 3.02 35.23 15.18
N ARG A 282 2.29 35.14 16.29
CA ARG A 282 2.41 34.03 17.25
C ARG A 282 1.77 32.73 16.79
N THR A 283 1.24 32.66 15.56
CA THR A 283 0.57 31.45 15.06
C THR A 283 1.58 30.33 14.84
N TYR A 284 2.78 30.64 14.34
CA TYR A 284 3.80 29.65 14.01
C TYR A 284 5.06 29.83 14.87
N LEU A 285 5.73 28.72 15.17
CA LEU A 285 7.03 28.72 15.84
C LEU A 285 8.10 29.06 14.80
N ILE A 286 8.54 30.31 14.80
CA ILE A 286 9.65 30.78 13.96
C ILE A 286 10.93 30.30 14.64
N GLY A 287 11.58 29.25 14.09
CA GLY A 287 12.94 28.89 14.49
C GLY A 287 13.93 29.96 14.02
N MET A 288 15.11 30.04 14.65
CA MET A 288 16.15 31.02 14.28
C MET A 288 16.32 31.09 12.77
N SER A 289 16.16 32.30 12.25
CA SER A 289 16.42 32.70 10.87
C SER A 289 17.78 32.15 10.46
N LEU A 290 17.81 31.29 9.43
CA LEU A 290 19.05 31.14 8.66
C LEU A 290 19.13 32.42 7.83
N GLU A 291 19.92 33.38 8.30
CA GLU A 291 20.44 34.43 7.44
C GLU A 291 21.23 33.73 6.32
N CYS A 292 20.81 33.97 5.08
CA CYS A 292 21.51 33.52 3.87
C CYS A 292 22.89 34.17 3.77
#